data_AF-A0ABD2PJK1-F1
#
_entry.id   AF-A0ABD2PJK1-F1
#
_cell.length_a   1.000
_cell.length_b   1.000
_cell.length_c   1.000
_cell.angle_alpha   90.00
_cell.angle_beta   90.00
_cell.angle_gamma   90.00
#
_symmetry.space_group_name_H-M   'P 1'
#
loop_
_entity.id
_entity.type
_entity.pdbx_description
1 polymer ?
#
loop_
_entity_poly.entity_id
_entity_poly.type
_entity_poly.pdbx_seq_one_letter_code
_entity_poly.pdbx_strand_id
1 'polypeptide(L)'
;MVREGHPQSEHFRAGMNQLTEKWDQLKKAVVERTKALKANEQAQQYLFDASEAEAWMGEQELYLMGEERERAKDDQSVNNAVKRQELMQKTIETYGDEIRELGVRAHEMSQSGHPELDAVTAEQARVDKQYAGLRDLCVERKQRLEDLRKLYNLLKEITDLEAWIAERTQLASSHELGADYEHNCVLRDRFAEFSRETNEQGRVRVAAANDLCNSLIDQGHAESAEIAECKDRVNEAWADLLELIETRIQHLRSAWDLHKFYCECQDVLDRIAEKSAGIPEDLGKDAKAATSLQRKHTQFETELQRLAKQVEEVRSEASLLLPKYAHDKEHKIQDKTEEVLDAWRKLQCGCEQRKVQLHNACDLHRFLSMYRKLRTWMEGMDQEMANKERPRDVSGVELLMNNHRSVMAEIEARDENFSVCLSLGRNLLNRRHPLQEEVRANCIDLVTRRINLLDDWRTRKEHLELMLEVYQYAREAAVAEAWLFAQEPYLKSQDLGESLDETLALLKKHAAFERHADTQKERFENLKRLTN
;
A
#
# COMPACT_ATOMS: atom_id res chain seq x y z
N MET A 1 -101.43 102.27 48.34
CA MET A 1 -102.44 101.21 48.54
C MET A 1 -102.21 100.31 49.77
N VAL A 2 -101.13 99.52 49.91
CA VAL A 2 -100.91 98.71 51.14
C VAL A 2 -100.40 99.54 52.33
N ARG A 3 -99.63 100.61 52.09
CA ARG A 3 -99.15 101.54 53.14
C ARG A 3 -100.20 102.55 53.63
N GLU A 4 -101.38 102.61 53.02
CA GLU A 4 -102.42 103.63 53.27
C GLU A 4 -103.69 103.07 53.95
N GLY A 5 -103.66 101.82 54.46
CA GLY A 5 -104.76 101.27 55.27
C GLY A 5 -106.06 100.95 54.52
N HIS A 6 -105.99 100.65 53.22
CA HIS A 6 -107.16 100.31 52.39
C HIS A 6 -107.86 99.00 52.85
N PRO A 7 -109.21 98.88 52.80
CA PRO A 7 -109.95 97.70 53.31
C PRO A 7 -109.59 96.34 52.66
N GLN A 8 -108.97 96.35 51.48
CA GLN A 8 -108.49 95.16 50.77
C GLN A 8 -106.97 94.93 50.88
N SER A 9 -106.29 95.67 51.76
CA SER A 9 -104.82 95.62 51.93
C SER A 9 -104.28 94.24 52.31
N GLU A 10 -105.01 93.45 53.10
CA GLU A 10 -104.69 92.04 53.39
C GLU A 10 -104.72 91.16 52.13
N HIS A 11 -105.69 91.36 51.24
CA HIS A 11 -105.80 90.61 49.98
C HIS A 11 -104.67 90.96 49.01
N PHE A 12 -104.27 92.23 48.94
CA PHE A 12 -103.09 92.66 48.19
C PHE A 12 -101.78 92.15 48.80
N ARG A 13 -101.67 92.05 50.13
CA ARG A 13 -100.50 91.47 50.82
C ARG A 13 -100.39 89.96 50.58
N ALA A 14 -101.50 89.24 50.65
CA ALA A 14 -101.57 87.82 50.32
C ALA A 14 -101.19 87.57 48.85
N GLY A 15 -101.71 88.40 47.93
CA GLY A 15 -101.33 88.37 46.52
C GLY A 15 -99.84 88.67 46.28
N MET A 16 -99.26 89.66 46.97
CA MET A 16 -97.82 89.95 46.90
C MET A 16 -96.97 88.79 47.45
N ASN A 17 -97.32 88.23 48.61
CA ASN A 17 -96.62 87.09 49.19
C ASN A 17 -96.69 85.86 48.28
N GLN A 18 -97.85 85.59 47.69
CA GLN A 18 -98.05 84.49 46.74
C GLN A 18 -97.25 84.72 45.44
N LEU A 19 -97.12 85.97 44.98
CA LEU A 19 -96.29 86.32 43.83
C LEU A 19 -94.79 86.16 44.16
N THR A 20 -94.35 86.57 45.36
CA THR A 20 -92.96 86.40 45.83
C THR A 20 -92.62 84.94 46.01
N GLU A 21 -93.52 84.13 46.57
CA GLU A 21 -93.34 82.68 46.72
C GLU A 21 -93.28 81.98 45.36
N LYS A 22 -94.16 82.34 44.41
CA LYS A 22 -94.08 81.85 43.01
C LYS A 22 -92.80 82.30 42.30
N TRP A 23 -92.30 83.51 42.58
CA TRP A 23 -91.04 84.01 42.04
C TRP A 23 -89.82 83.28 42.63
N ASP A 24 -89.83 82.97 43.92
CA ASP A 24 -88.78 82.17 44.55
C ASP A 24 -88.83 80.70 44.11
N GLN A 25 -90.02 80.14 43.89
CA GLN A 25 -90.20 78.83 43.24
C GLN A 25 -89.67 78.85 41.80
N LEU A 26 -89.96 79.89 41.02
CA LEU A 26 -89.43 80.06 39.67
C LEU A 26 -87.90 80.19 39.68
N LYS A 27 -87.33 80.97 40.60
CA LYS A 27 -85.86 81.07 40.78
C LYS A 27 -85.23 79.73 41.13
N LYS A 28 -85.81 78.98 42.07
CA LYS A 28 -85.34 77.63 42.41
C LYS A 28 -85.43 76.70 41.20
N ALA A 29 -86.56 76.69 40.49
CA ALA A 29 -86.74 75.89 39.28
C ALA A 29 -85.77 76.26 38.15
N VAL A 30 -85.42 77.55 37.99
CA VAL A 30 -84.41 78.01 37.03
C VAL A 30 -83.01 77.54 37.43
N VAL A 31 -82.65 77.61 38.71
CA VAL A 31 -81.35 77.12 39.22
C VAL A 31 -81.26 75.60 39.08
N GLU A 32 -82.31 74.86 39.44
CA GLU A 32 -82.39 73.40 39.29
C GLU A 32 -82.32 72.99 37.81
N ARG A 33 -83.05 73.68 36.92
CA ARG A 33 -82.97 73.44 35.47
C ARG A 33 -81.60 73.76 34.92
N THR A 34 -80.94 74.82 35.38
CA THR A 34 -79.56 75.16 34.98
C THR A 34 -78.58 74.08 35.44
N LYS A 35 -78.73 73.57 36.66
CA LYS A 35 -77.92 72.47 37.18
C LYS A 35 -78.14 71.18 36.39
N ALA A 36 -79.39 70.85 36.08
CA ALA A 36 -79.75 69.67 35.29
C ALA A 36 -79.25 69.78 33.84
N LEU A 37 -79.32 70.97 33.22
CA LEU A 37 -78.79 71.20 31.88
C LEU A 37 -77.27 71.07 31.83
N LYS A 38 -76.54 71.58 32.84
CA LYS A 38 -75.08 71.41 32.93
C LYS A 38 -74.66 69.96 33.15
N ALA A 39 -75.39 69.23 33.99
CA ALA A 39 -75.20 67.79 34.18
C ALA A 39 -75.44 67.04 32.86
N ASN A 40 -76.55 67.34 32.16
CA ASN A 40 -76.83 66.74 30.87
C ASN A 40 -75.76 67.08 29.82
N GLU A 41 -75.32 68.33 29.72
CA GLU A 41 -74.21 68.76 28.85
C GLU A 41 -72.94 67.96 29.12
N GLN A 42 -72.57 67.77 30.40
CA GLN A 42 -71.41 66.98 30.79
C GLN A 42 -71.53 65.51 30.35
N ALA A 43 -72.70 64.90 30.53
CA ALA A 43 -72.94 63.53 30.07
C ALA A 43 -72.95 63.42 28.53
N GLN A 44 -73.56 64.38 27.82
CA GLN A 44 -73.58 64.38 26.35
C GLN A 44 -72.18 64.58 25.76
N GLN A 45 -71.35 65.44 26.36
CA GLN A 45 -69.96 65.60 25.94
C GLN A 45 -69.17 64.30 26.13
N TYR A 46 -69.36 63.62 27.26
CA TYR A 46 -68.73 62.32 27.48
C TYR A 46 -69.18 61.28 26.44
N LEU A 47 -70.48 61.17 26.18
CA LEU A 47 -71.02 60.21 25.20
C LEU A 47 -70.53 60.50 23.77
N PHE A 48 -70.37 61.78 23.43
CA PHE A 48 -69.78 62.21 22.16
C PHE A 48 -68.32 61.76 22.05
N ASP A 49 -67.49 62.10 23.04
CA ASP A 49 -66.07 61.74 23.05
C ASP A 49 -65.88 60.20 23.05
N ALA A 50 -66.73 59.47 23.78
CA ALA A 50 -66.74 58.01 23.78
C ALA A 50 -67.10 57.45 22.39
N SER A 51 -68.07 58.04 21.70
CA SER A 51 -68.43 57.64 20.33
C SER A 51 -67.32 57.94 19.33
N GLU A 52 -66.60 59.05 19.48
CA GLU A 52 -65.42 59.36 18.67
C GLU A 52 -64.30 58.33 18.89
N ALA A 53 -64.03 57.97 20.14
CA ALA A 53 -63.05 56.94 20.48
C ALA A 53 -63.39 55.58 19.87
N GLU A 54 -64.66 55.19 19.84
CA GLU A 54 -65.09 53.94 19.23
C GLU A 54 -65.05 53.95 17.71
N ALA A 55 -65.42 55.07 17.09
CA ALA A 55 -65.28 55.23 15.65
C ALA A 55 -63.80 55.10 15.24
N TRP A 56 -62.91 55.73 16.01
CA TRP A 56 -61.46 55.60 15.81
C TRP A 56 -60.98 54.16 16.01
N MET A 57 -61.38 53.47 17.09
CA MET A 57 -61.00 52.07 17.34
C MET A 57 -61.52 51.13 16.26
N GLY A 58 -62.75 51.33 15.77
CA GLY A 58 -63.33 50.53 14.68
C GLY A 58 -62.58 50.71 13.35
N GLU A 59 -62.08 51.91 13.07
CA GLU A 59 -61.21 52.15 11.92
C GLU A 59 -59.87 51.40 12.07
N GLN A 60 -59.25 51.42 13.25
CA GLN A 60 -58.01 50.68 13.50
C GLN A 60 -58.21 49.16 13.42
N GLU A 61 -59.33 48.66 13.94
CA GLU A 61 -59.71 47.25 13.87
C GLU A 61 -59.80 46.77 12.42
N LEU A 62 -60.40 47.57 11.52
CA LEU A 62 -60.47 47.26 10.09
C LEU A 62 -59.08 47.15 9.45
N TYR A 63 -58.12 48.00 9.84
CA TYR A 63 -56.75 47.90 9.34
C TYR A 63 -56.03 46.64 9.83
N LEU A 64 -56.31 46.19 11.05
CA LEU A 64 -55.72 44.99 11.65
C LEU A 64 -56.31 43.69 11.10
N MET A 65 -57.57 43.68 10.66
CA MET A 65 -58.23 42.50 10.10
C MET A 65 -57.84 42.13 8.66
N GLY A 66 -57.09 42.99 7.95
CA GLY A 66 -56.68 42.71 6.58
C GLY A 66 -55.66 41.55 6.48
N GLU A 67 -55.89 40.60 5.55
CA GLU A 67 -55.02 39.44 5.34
C GLU A 67 -53.56 39.83 5.06
N GLU A 68 -52.67 39.45 5.97
CA GLU A 68 -51.24 39.82 5.92
C GLU A 68 -50.46 39.07 4.85
N ARG A 69 -50.80 37.78 4.64
CA ARG A 69 -50.10 36.90 3.69
C ARG A 69 -50.25 37.35 2.24
N GLU A 70 -51.37 37.99 1.89
CA GLU A 70 -51.53 38.59 0.55
C GLU A 70 -50.65 39.83 0.35
N ARG A 71 -50.30 40.53 1.44
CA ARG A 71 -49.56 41.79 1.42
C ARG A 71 -48.05 41.63 1.64
N ALA A 72 -47.63 40.50 2.21
CA ALA A 72 -46.24 40.20 2.55
C ALA A 72 -45.82 38.86 1.91
N LYS A 73 -45.25 38.96 0.71
CA LYS A 73 -44.92 37.81 -0.16
C LYS A 73 -43.44 37.42 -0.17
N ASP A 74 -42.59 38.24 0.45
CA ASP A 74 -41.14 38.09 0.49
C ASP A 74 -40.57 38.67 1.80
N ASP A 75 -39.31 38.36 2.11
CA ASP A 75 -38.64 38.84 3.32
C ASP A 75 -38.71 40.37 3.48
N GLN A 76 -38.54 41.11 2.39
CA GLN A 76 -38.56 42.57 2.42
C GLN A 76 -39.96 43.12 2.76
N SER A 77 -41.01 42.55 2.18
CA SER A 77 -42.40 42.94 2.40
C SER A 77 -42.90 42.53 3.79
N VAL A 78 -42.45 41.39 4.32
CA VAL A 78 -42.69 41.01 5.72
C VAL A 78 -41.98 41.96 6.68
N ASN A 79 -40.71 42.28 6.46
CA ASN A 79 -39.98 43.26 7.27
C ASN A 79 -40.63 44.65 7.25
N ASN A 80 -41.15 45.07 6.09
CA ASN A 80 -41.92 46.31 5.98
C ASN A 80 -43.28 46.22 6.69
N ALA A 81 -43.96 45.07 6.65
CA ALA A 81 -45.20 44.83 7.37
C ALA A 81 -45.01 44.86 8.89
N VAL A 82 -43.93 44.25 9.40
CA VAL A 82 -43.54 44.30 10.82
C VAL A 82 -43.31 45.75 11.25
N LYS A 83 -42.55 46.55 10.50
CA LYS A 83 -42.33 47.98 10.82
C LYS A 83 -43.63 48.79 10.85
N ARG A 84 -44.55 48.53 9.91
CA ARG A 84 -45.87 49.16 9.89
C ARG A 84 -46.71 48.74 11.09
N GLN A 85 -46.64 47.47 11.49
CA GLN A 85 -47.31 46.97 12.69
C GLN A 85 -46.77 47.62 13.97
N GLU A 86 -45.46 47.79 14.09
CA GLU A 86 -44.85 48.48 15.24
C GLU A 86 -45.33 49.94 15.36
N LEU A 87 -45.43 50.64 14.22
CA LEU A 87 -45.97 52.00 14.20
C LEU A 87 -47.45 52.01 14.62
N MET A 88 -48.26 51.11 14.06
CA MET A 88 -49.68 50.98 14.38
C MET A 88 -49.90 50.65 15.86
N GLN A 89 -49.14 49.69 16.39
CA GLN A 89 -49.16 49.32 17.79
C GLN A 89 -48.86 50.53 18.68
N LYS A 90 -47.83 51.33 18.34
CA LYS A 90 -47.49 52.53 19.09
C LYS A 90 -48.63 53.57 19.06
N THR A 91 -49.30 53.73 17.93
CA THR A 91 -50.47 54.62 17.83
C THR A 91 -51.58 54.15 18.78
N ILE A 92 -51.89 52.86 18.80
CA ILE A 92 -52.92 52.26 19.68
C ILE A 92 -52.55 52.33 21.15
N GLU A 93 -51.28 52.13 21.49
CA GLU A 93 -50.77 52.28 22.85
C GLU A 93 -50.87 53.74 23.32
N THR A 94 -50.52 54.70 22.45
CA THR A 94 -50.61 56.14 22.75
C THR A 94 -52.08 56.57 22.92
N TYR A 95 -52.98 56.07 22.08
CA TYR A 95 -54.42 56.34 22.19
C TYR A 95 -55.03 55.79 23.49
N GLY A 96 -54.36 54.83 24.13
CA GLY A 96 -54.73 54.34 25.46
C GLY A 96 -54.70 55.42 26.55
N ASP A 97 -54.02 56.55 26.32
CA ASP A 97 -54.08 57.72 27.19
C ASP A 97 -55.47 58.38 27.13
N GLU A 98 -56.06 58.54 25.94
CA GLU A 98 -57.40 59.12 25.76
C GLU A 98 -58.50 58.24 26.37
N ILE A 99 -58.38 56.91 26.20
CA ILE A 99 -59.29 55.94 26.85
C ILE A 99 -59.23 56.04 28.37
N ARG A 100 -58.03 56.24 28.93
CA ARG A 100 -57.84 56.41 30.37
C ARG A 100 -58.42 57.72 30.87
N GLU A 101 -58.28 58.81 30.13
CA GLU A 101 -58.89 60.10 30.45
C GLU A 101 -60.42 60.02 30.42
N LEU A 102 -61.01 59.32 29.45
CA LEU A 102 -62.44 58.98 29.44
C LEU A 102 -62.84 58.20 30.71
N GLY A 103 -62.05 57.18 31.08
CA GLY A 103 -62.27 56.42 32.30
C GLY A 103 -62.23 57.26 33.58
N VAL A 104 -61.29 58.21 33.69
CA VAL A 104 -61.23 59.16 34.82
C VAL A 104 -62.49 60.03 34.88
N ARG A 105 -62.93 60.57 33.73
CA ARG A 105 -64.15 61.40 33.66
C ARG A 105 -65.43 60.62 34.00
N ALA A 106 -65.53 59.37 33.55
CA ALA A 106 -66.63 58.47 33.94
C ALA A 106 -66.62 58.21 35.46
N HIS A 107 -65.44 58.01 36.06
CA HIS A 107 -65.29 57.80 37.49
C HIS A 107 -65.67 59.05 38.32
N GLU A 108 -65.28 60.25 37.88
CA GLU A 108 -65.67 61.52 38.52
C GLU A 108 -67.19 61.75 38.47
N MET A 109 -67.85 61.39 37.35
CA MET A 109 -69.31 61.40 37.24
C MET A 109 -69.98 60.38 38.18
N SER A 110 -69.34 59.23 38.41
CA SER A 110 -69.79 58.25 39.41
C SER A 110 -69.72 58.80 40.83
N GLN A 111 -68.59 59.40 41.21
CA GLN A 111 -68.39 59.97 42.55
C GLN A 111 -69.34 61.14 42.86
N SER A 112 -69.72 61.91 41.83
CA SER A 112 -70.65 63.03 41.98
C SER A 112 -72.13 62.65 42.01
N GLY A 113 -72.47 61.37 41.81
CA GLY A 113 -73.85 60.88 41.80
C GLY A 113 -74.66 61.39 40.61
N HIS A 114 -74.03 61.43 39.43
CA HIS A 114 -74.61 62.01 38.22
C HIS A 114 -75.92 61.29 37.78
N PRO A 115 -76.97 62.00 37.31
CA PRO A 115 -78.25 61.39 36.93
C PRO A 115 -78.16 60.36 35.79
N GLU A 116 -77.21 60.52 34.87
CA GLU A 116 -76.99 59.68 33.68
C GLU A 116 -75.89 58.61 33.90
N LEU A 117 -75.60 58.25 35.16
CA LEU A 117 -74.47 57.37 35.50
C LEU A 117 -74.54 56.00 34.83
N ASP A 118 -75.73 55.41 34.72
CA ASP A 118 -75.90 54.07 34.13
C ASP A 118 -75.50 54.06 32.65
N ALA A 119 -75.87 55.09 31.89
CA ALA A 119 -75.51 55.24 30.49
C ALA A 119 -74.00 55.46 30.31
N VAL A 120 -73.40 56.37 31.10
CA VAL A 120 -71.96 56.64 31.09
C VAL A 120 -71.15 55.38 31.43
N THR A 121 -71.58 54.61 32.43
CA THR A 121 -70.88 53.40 32.87
C THR A 121 -70.97 52.29 31.81
N ALA A 122 -72.14 52.12 31.18
CA ALA A 122 -72.32 51.15 30.10
C ALA A 122 -71.44 51.47 28.89
N GLU A 123 -71.36 52.75 28.50
CA GLU A 123 -70.49 53.17 27.39
C GLU A 123 -69.01 53.04 27.73
N GLN A 124 -68.57 53.41 28.95
CA GLN A 124 -67.17 53.19 29.35
C GLN A 124 -66.78 51.71 29.26
N ALA A 125 -67.64 50.81 29.73
CA ALA A 125 -67.38 49.37 29.65
C ALA A 125 -67.30 48.86 28.21
N ARG A 126 -68.05 49.46 27.28
CA ARG A 126 -68.00 49.15 25.84
C ARG A 126 -66.69 49.61 25.21
N VAL A 127 -66.29 50.86 25.49
CA VAL A 127 -65.02 51.45 25.07
C VAL A 127 -63.84 50.62 25.59
N ASP A 128 -63.82 50.28 26.88
CA ASP A 128 -62.73 49.49 27.49
C ASP A 128 -62.62 48.10 26.86
N LYS A 129 -63.76 47.45 26.59
CA LYS A 129 -63.81 46.14 25.93
C LYS A 129 -63.29 46.21 24.50
N GLN A 130 -63.69 47.22 23.73
CA GLN A 130 -63.24 47.39 22.35
C GLN A 130 -61.74 47.69 22.31
N TYR A 131 -61.23 48.51 23.23
CA TYR A 131 -59.80 48.79 23.35
C TYR A 131 -59.00 47.54 23.72
N ALA A 132 -59.49 46.73 24.66
CA ALA A 132 -58.87 45.45 25.01
C ALA A 132 -58.81 44.50 23.81
N GLY A 133 -59.92 44.34 23.07
CA GLY A 133 -59.96 43.52 21.86
C GLY A 133 -59.03 44.01 20.75
N LEU A 134 -58.94 45.33 20.56
CA LEU A 134 -58.01 45.94 19.62
C LEU A 134 -56.55 45.65 19.98
N ARG A 135 -56.21 45.69 21.28
CA ARG A 135 -54.88 45.33 21.76
C ARG A 135 -54.56 43.85 21.54
N ASP A 136 -55.51 42.96 21.80
CA ASP A 136 -55.35 41.52 21.56
C ASP A 136 -55.11 41.24 20.07
N LEU A 137 -55.89 41.85 19.17
CA LEU A 137 -55.69 41.79 17.72
C LEU A 137 -54.30 42.29 17.30
N CYS A 138 -53.82 43.38 17.90
CA CYS A 138 -52.47 43.90 17.66
C CYS A 138 -51.37 42.90 18.04
N VAL A 139 -51.52 42.24 19.19
CA VAL A 139 -50.57 41.24 19.69
C VAL A 139 -50.57 39.99 18.80
N GLU A 140 -51.76 39.49 18.43
CA GLU A 140 -51.91 38.32 17.55
C GLU A 140 -51.30 38.59 16.17
N ARG A 141 -51.62 39.74 15.56
CA ARG A 141 -51.04 40.18 14.29
C ARG A 141 -49.53 40.35 14.36
N LYS A 142 -49.00 40.91 15.44
CA LYS A 142 -47.56 41.03 15.64
C LYS A 142 -46.90 39.65 15.66
N GLN A 143 -47.44 38.72 16.44
CA GLN A 143 -46.93 37.35 16.53
C GLN A 143 -46.94 36.67 15.16
N ARG A 144 -48.04 36.79 14.41
CA ARG A 144 -48.17 36.23 13.06
C ARG A 144 -47.15 36.79 12.07
N LEU A 145 -46.91 38.11 12.10
CA LEU A 145 -45.88 38.75 11.27
C LEU A 145 -44.46 38.35 11.68
N GLU A 146 -44.20 38.15 12.97
CA GLU A 146 -42.92 37.67 13.47
C GLU A 146 -42.65 36.22 13.04
N ASP A 147 -43.67 35.36 13.05
CA ASP A 147 -43.56 33.98 12.60
C ASP A 147 -43.35 33.91 11.08
N LEU A 148 -44.11 34.69 10.29
CA LEU A 148 -43.84 34.87 8.85
C LEU A 148 -42.41 35.34 8.59
N ARG A 149 -41.88 36.28 9.40
CA ARG A 149 -40.49 36.76 9.25
C ARG A 149 -39.50 35.62 9.48
N LYS A 150 -39.72 34.78 10.50
CA LYS A 150 -38.87 33.60 10.74
C LYS A 150 -38.94 32.62 9.57
N LEU A 151 -40.13 32.37 9.02
CA LEU A 151 -40.31 31.50 7.85
C LEU A 151 -39.52 31.98 6.64
N TYR A 152 -39.65 33.25 6.23
CA TYR A 152 -38.94 33.75 5.06
C TYR A 152 -37.42 33.82 5.26
N ASN A 153 -36.95 34.08 6.48
CA ASN A 153 -35.53 33.95 6.82
C ASN A 153 -35.05 32.50 6.65
N LEU A 154 -35.80 31.52 7.17
CA LEU A 154 -35.48 30.11 6.99
C LEU A 154 -35.47 29.71 5.51
N LEU A 155 -36.49 30.09 4.74
CA LEU A 155 -36.58 29.76 3.32
C LEU A 155 -35.38 30.31 2.55
N LYS A 156 -34.97 31.54 2.85
CA LYS A 156 -33.76 32.14 2.27
C LYS A 156 -32.50 31.36 2.65
N GLU A 157 -32.33 31.02 3.93
CA GLU A 157 -31.18 30.22 4.39
C GLU A 157 -31.12 28.84 3.74
N ILE A 158 -32.27 28.19 3.55
CA ILE A 158 -32.35 26.89 2.85
C ILE A 158 -32.03 27.06 1.38
N THR A 159 -32.59 28.06 0.68
CA THR A 159 -32.25 28.30 -0.73
C THR A 159 -30.77 28.59 -0.93
N ASP A 160 -30.16 29.39 -0.05
CA ASP A 160 -28.72 29.68 -0.07
C ASP A 160 -27.87 28.42 0.22
N LEU A 161 -28.38 27.50 1.03
CA LEU A 161 -27.74 26.21 1.31
C LEU A 161 -27.90 25.23 0.14
N GLU A 162 -29.08 25.11 -0.45
CA GLU A 162 -29.36 24.29 -1.63
C GLU A 162 -28.50 24.74 -2.83
N ALA A 163 -28.37 26.05 -3.07
CA ALA A 163 -27.50 26.59 -4.10
C ALA A 163 -26.03 26.23 -3.86
N TRP A 164 -25.57 26.29 -2.62
CA TRP A 164 -24.21 25.89 -2.25
C TRP A 164 -24.00 24.37 -2.42
N ILE A 165 -24.97 23.53 -2.03
CA ILE A 165 -24.92 22.07 -2.23
C ILE A 165 -24.86 21.76 -3.73
N ALA A 166 -25.66 22.43 -4.56
CA ALA A 166 -25.65 22.26 -6.00
C ALA A 166 -24.28 22.61 -6.62
N GLU A 167 -23.65 23.70 -6.19
CA GLU A 167 -22.29 24.07 -6.63
C GLU A 167 -21.28 22.97 -6.26
N ARG A 168 -21.32 22.47 -5.02
CA ARG A 168 -20.45 21.37 -4.56
C ARG A 168 -20.71 20.07 -5.31
N THR A 169 -21.96 19.79 -5.65
CA THR A 169 -22.37 18.63 -6.46
C THR A 169 -21.75 18.69 -7.84
N GLN A 170 -21.76 19.87 -8.49
CA GLN A 170 -21.12 20.05 -9.79
C GLN A 170 -19.61 19.78 -9.74
N LEU A 171 -18.93 20.24 -8.68
CA LEU A 171 -17.50 19.98 -8.49
C LEU A 171 -17.22 18.49 -8.21
N ALA A 172 -18.08 17.82 -7.44
CA ALA A 172 -17.97 16.39 -7.14
C ALA A 172 -18.23 15.50 -8.36
N SER A 173 -19.02 15.98 -9.33
CA SER A 173 -19.41 15.28 -10.56
C SER A 173 -18.30 15.14 -11.61
N SER A 174 -17.07 15.55 -11.32
CA SER A 174 -15.95 15.37 -12.25
C SER A 174 -15.68 13.88 -12.49
N HIS A 175 -15.50 13.49 -13.76
CA HIS A 175 -15.21 12.11 -14.18
C HIS A 175 -13.71 11.89 -14.46
N GLU A 176 -12.86 12.90 -14.28
CA GLU A 176 -11.44 12.82 -14.61
C GLU A 176 -10.70 11.87 -13.64
N LEU A 177 -10.04 10.82 -14.11
CA LEU A 177 -9.37 9.85 -13.23
C LEU A 177 -7.84 9.94 -13.25
N GLY A 178 -7.28 10.90 -13.98
CA GLY A 178 -5.84 11.02 -14.19
C GLY A 178 -5.36 10.14 -15.35
N ALA A 179 -4.41 10.66 -16.11
CA ALA A 179 -3.81 9.98 -17.26
C ALA A 179 -2.78 8.91 -16.83
N ASP A 180 -2.14 9.13 -15.70
CA ASP A 180 -1.07 8.32 -15.12
C ASP A 180 -1.17 8.31 -13.57
N TYR A 181 -0.23 7.61 -12.94
CA TYR A 181 -0.19 7.41 -11.49
C TYR A 181 -0.01 8.73 -10.73
N GLU A 182 0.93 9.58 -11.16
CA GLU A 182 1.21 10.88 -10.53
C GLU A 182 0.01 11.83 -10.63
N HIS A 183 -0.60 11.95 -11.81
CA HIS A 183 -1.77 12.79 -12.00
C HIS A 183 -2.95 12.29 -11.14
N ASN A 184 -3.18 10.97 -11.09
CA ASN A 184 -4.22 10.43 -10.22
C ASN A 184 -3.97 10.72 -8.74
N CYS A 185 -2.72 10.65 -8.26
CA CYS A 185 -2.37 11.02 -6.89
C CYS A 185 -2.74 12.48 -6.58
N VAL A 186 -2.39 13.41 -7.46
CA VAL A 186 -2.72 14.84 -7.32
C VAL A 186 -4.25 15.04 -7.28
N LEU A 187 -4.99 14.39 -8.18
CA LEU A 187 -6.45 14.48 -8.20
C LEU A 187 -7.08 13.93 -6.92
N ARG A 188 -6.59 12.80 -6.41
CA ARG A 188 -7.07 12.19 -5.17
C ARG A 188 -6.81 13.09 -3.96
N ASP A 189 -5.62 13.65 -3.86
CA ASP A 189 -5.25 14.50 -2.72
C ASP A 189 -6.07 15.80 -2.73
N ARG A 190 -6.23 16.42 -3.91
CA ARG A 190 -7.10 17.59 -4.10
C ARG A 190 -8.56 17.27 -3.78
N PHE A 191 -9.05 16.10 -4.19
CA PHE A 191 -10.43 15.70 -3.91
C PHE A 191 -10.66 15.36 -2.44
N ALA A 192 -9.66 14.80 -1.75
CA ALA A 192 -9.72 14.54 -0.32
C ALA A 192 -9.82 15.84 0.49
N GLU A 193 -9.08 16.87 0.09
CA GLU A 193 -9.21 18.22 0.65
C GLU A 193 -10.60 18.82 0.40
N PHE A 194 -11.08 18.77 -0.85
CA PHE A 194 -12.43 19.19 -1.20
C PHE A 194 -13.52 18.48 -0.38
N SER A 195 -13.42 17.16 -0.22
CA SER A 195 -14.36 16.34 0.56
C SER A 195 -14.36 16.75 2.03
N ARG A 196 -13.17 16.92 2.63
CA ARG A 196 -13.01 17.36 4.01
C ARG A 196 -13.63 18.74 4.24
N GLU A 197 -13.31 19.72 3.38
CA GLU A 197 -13.85 21.08 3.47
C GLU A 197 -15.37 21.11 3.30
N THR A 198 -15.89 20.35 2.33
CA THR A 198 -17.33 20.26 2.06
C THR A 198 -18.06 19.65 3.25
N ASN A 199 -17.53 18.57 3.83
CA ASN A 199 -18.13 17.93 5.00
C ASN A 199 -18.14 18.85 6.23
N GLU A 200 -17.03 19.54 6.51
CA GLU A 200 -16.94 20.44 7.66
C GLU A 200 -17.95 21.59 7.56
N GLN A 201 -18.02 22.25 6.41
CA GLN A 201 -18.94 23.38 6.20
C GLN A 201 -20.39 22.93 6.08
N GLY A 202 -20.65 21.90 5.28
CA GLY A 202 -22.00 21.42 4.97
C GLY A 202 -22.69 20.83 6.19
N ARG A 203 -21.99 20.03 7.00
CA ARG A 203 -22.55 19.43 8.21
C ARG A 203 -23.06 20.48 9.19
N VAL A 204 -22.30 21.55 9.40
CA VAL A 204 -22.70 22.63 10.33
C VAL A 204 -23.92 23.39 9.78
N ARG A 205 -23.92 23.75 8.49
CA ARG A 205 -25.03 24.50 7.88
C ARG A 205 -26.33 23.68 7.81
N VAL A 206 -26.25 22.41 7.43
CA VAL A 206 -27.39 21.50 7.38
C VAL A 206 -27.95 21.25 8.78
N ALA A 207 -27.09 21.07 9.80
CA ALA A 207 -27.53 20.95 11.18
C ALA A 207 -28.26 22.21 11.67
N ALA A 208 -27.71 23.40 11.41
CA ALA A 208 -28.33 24.67 11.79
C ALA A 208 -29.70 24.87 11.12
N ALA A 209 -29.83 24.57 9.83
CA ALA A 209 -31.10 24.63 9.10
C ALA A 209 -32.12 23.63 9.68
N ASN A 210 -31.68 22.40 9.99
CA ASN A 210 -32.53 21.38 10.61
C ASN A 210 -33.03 21.80 12.00
N ASP A 211 -32.16 22.38 12.83
CA ASP A 211 -32.52 22.86 14.16
C ASP A 211 -33.56 24.01 14.08
N LEU A 212 -33.39 24.93 13.12
CA LEU A 212 -34.35 26.01 12.88
C LEU A 212 -35.70 25.49 12.38
N CYS A 213 -35.71 24.54 11.43
CA CYS A 213 -36.93 23.87 10.98
C CYS A 213 -37.67 23.18 12.14
N ASN A 214 -36.95 22.39 12.94
CA ASN A 214 -37.53 21.67 14.08
C ASN A 214 -38.13 22.66 15.10
N SER A 215 -37.40 23.73 15.42
CA SER A 215 -37.87 24.74 16.36
C SER A 215 -39.17 25.40 15.91
N LEU A 216 -39.35 25.67 14.60
CA LEU A 216 -40.58 26.29 14.09
C LEU A 216 -41.74 25.29 14.08
N ILE A 217 -41.48 24.03 13.72
CA ILE A 217 -42.49 22.96 13.75
C ILE A 217 -42.96 22.69 15.18
N ASP A 218 -42.03 22.58 16.14
CA ASP A 218 -42.32 22.31 17.56
C ASP A 218 -43.10 23.46 18.22
N GLN A 219 -42.93 24.69 17.72
CA GLN A 219 -43.72 25.87 18.13
C GLN A 219 -45.13 25.90 17.52
N GLY A 220 -45.48 24.95 16.63
CA GLY A 220 -46.80 24.88 16.00
C GLY A 220 -47.01 25.93 14.91
N HIS A 221 -45.95 26.32 14.18
CA HIS A 221 -46.02 27.29 13.09
C HIS A 221 -47.08 26.90 12.05
N ALA A 222 -47.85 27.87 11.54
CA ALA A 222 -49.00 27.58 10.66
C ALA A 222 -48.59 26.84 9.37
N GLU A 223 -47.40 27.14 8.86
CA GLU A 223 -46.76 26.57 7.67
C GLU A 223 -45.84 25.37 7.98
N SER A 224 -46.05 24.65 9.08
CA SER A 224 -45.20 23.51 9.47
C SER A 224 -45.03 22.45 8.37
N ALA A 225 -46.04 22.24 7.52
CA ALA A 225 -45.96 21.30 6.39
C ALA A 225 -44.94 21.75 5.32
N GLU A 226 -44.92 23.04 4.98
CA GLU A 226 -43.98 23.63 4.02
C GLU A 226 -42.54 23.61 4.58
N ILE A 227 -42.39 23.88 5.88
CA ILE A 227 -41.10 23.80 6.58
C ILE A 227 -40.56 22.36 6.56
N ALA A 228 -41.41 21.37 6.82
CA ALA A 228 -41.03 19.96 6.78
C ALA A 228 -40.58 19.54 5.37
N GLU A 229 -41.32 19.92 4.33
CA GLU A 229 -40.93 19.64 2.94
C GLU A 229 -39.57 20.29 2.60
N CYS A 230 -39.35 21.54 3.02
CA CYS A 230 -38.09 22.24 2.80
C CYS A 230 -36.91 21.56 3.51
N LYS A 231 -37.14 21.09 4.74
CA LYS A 231 -36.18 20.31 5.51
C LYS A 231 -35.83 18.99 4.81
N ASP A 232 -36.83 18.28 4.29
CA ASP A 232 -36.60 17.00 3.62
C ASP A 232 -35.78 17.20 2.34
N ARG A 233 -36.12 18.20 1.52
CA ARG A 233 -35.35 18.50 0.29
C ARG A 233 -33.87 18.77 0.54
N VAL A 234 -33.55 19.63 1.52
CA VAL A 234 -32.14 19.98 1.78
C VAL A 234 -31.33 18.80 2.34
N ASN A 235 -31.98 17.94 3.14
CA ASN A 235 -31.34 16.71 3.64
C ASN A 235 -31.13 15.68 2.53
N GLU A 236 -32.09 15.52 1.61
CA GLU A 236 -31.95 14.66 0.44
C GLU A 236 -30.80 15.14 -0.46
N ALA A 237 -30.78 16.43 -0.82
CA ALA A 237 -29.69 17.02 -1.61
C ALA A 237 -28.32 16.88 -0.93
N TRP A 238 -28.26 17.00 0.39
CA TRP A 238 -27.03 16.79 1.15
C TRP A 238 -26.58 15.31 1.14
N ALA A 239 -27.52 14.38 1.33
CA ALA A 239 -27.24 12.95 1.29
C ALA A 239 -26.72 12.51 -0.09
N ASP A 240 -27.35 12.99 -1.16
CA ASP A 240 -26.94 12.72 -2.55
C ASP A 240 -25.52 13.23 -2.83
N LEU A 241 -25.17 14.43 -2.34
CA LEU A 241 -23.82 14.96 -2.45
C LEU A 241 -22.79 14.09 -1.72
N LEU A 242 -23.11 13.60 -0.52
CA LEU A 242 -22.21 12.71 0.23
C LEU A 242 -21.98 11.40 -0.51
N GLU A 243 -23.05 10.77 -1.04
CA GLU A 243 -22.94 9.54 -1.84
C GLU A 243 -22.11 9.75 -3.11
N LEU A 244 -22.30 10.90 -3.79
CA LEU A 244 -21.50 11.26 -4.96
C LEU A 244 -20.03 11.43 -4.62
N ILE A 245 -19.71 12.08 -3.49
CA ILE A 245 -18.33 12.23 -3.00
C ILE A 245 -17.72 10.86 -2.70
N GLU A 246 -18.44 9.96 -2.03
CA GLU A 246 -17.95 8.61 -1.73
C GLU A 246 -17.71 7.80 -3.01
N THR A 247 -18.65 7.83 -3.95
CA THR A 247 -18.53 7.19 -5.26
C THR A 247 -17.30 7.70 -6.01
N ARG A 248 -17.07 9.01 -5.97
CA ARG A 248 -15.91 9.64 -6.61
C ARG A 248 -14.60 9.25 -5.96
N ILE A 249 -14.53 9.17 -4.62
CA ILE A 249 -13.37 8.65 -3.89
C ILE A 249 -13.06 7.22 -4.31
N GLN A 250 -14.09 6.37 -4.40
CA GLN A 250 -13.92 4.97 -4.79
C GLN A 250 -13.45 4.83 -6.24
N HIS A 251 -13.95 5.65 -7.17
CA HIS A 251 -13.47 5.68 -8.55
C HIS A 251 -12.01 6.13 -8.66
N LEU A 252 -11.62 7.21 -7.96
CA LEU A 252 -10.23 7.68 -7.93
C LEU A 252 -9.29 6.62 -7.35
N ARG A 253 -9.71 5.94 -6.27
CA ARG A 253 -8.97 4.82 -5.68
C ARG A 253 -8.82 3.64 -6.64
N SER A 254 -9.89 3.27 -7.34
CA SER A 254 -9.85 2.17 -8.32
C SER A 254 -8.96 2.50 -9.51
N ALA A 255 -8.90 3.77 -9.94
CA ALA A 255 -7.94 4.22 -10.95
C ALA A 255 -6.50 4.23 -10.42
N TRP A 256 -6.30 4.64 -9.16
CA TRP A 256 -5.01 4.61 -8.48
C TRP A 256 -4.43 3.19 -8.40
N ASP A 257 -5.23 2.23 -7.92
CA ASP A 257 -4.82 0.82 -7.80
C ASP A 257 -4.35 0.27 -9.15
N LEU A 258 -5.06 0.62 -10.24
CA LEU A 258 -4.74 0.18 -11.59
C LEU A 258 -3.45 0.81 -12.14
N HIS A 259 -3.30 2.13 -11.99
CA HIS A 259 -2.09 2.84 -12.43
C HIS A 259 -0.86 2.39 -11.64
N LYS A 260 -0.99 2.23 -10.32
CA LYS A 260 0.07 1.68 -9.46
C LYS A 260 0.54 0.32 -9.96
N PHE A 261 -0.40 -0.58 -10.23
CA PHE A 261 -0.09 -1.91 -10.75
C PHE A 261 0.71 -1.85 -12.06
N TYR A 262 0.32 -0.97 -13.00
CA TYR A 262 1.07 -0.81 -14.24
C TYR A 262 2.49 -0.26 -14.04
N CYS A 263 2.66 0.72 -13.14
CA CYS A 263 3.97 1.23 -12.76
C CYS A 263 4.84 0.13 -12.14
N GLU A 264 4.31 -0.64 -11.18
CA GLU A 264 5.04 -1.74 -10.54
C GLU A 264 5.41 -2.86 -11.53
N CYS A 265 4.53 -3.19 -12.47
CA CYS A 265 4.86 -4.10 -13.55
C CYS A 265 6.02 -3.56 -14.40
N GLN A 266 6.00 -2.27 -14.75
CA GLN A 266 7.06 -1.66 -15.55
C GLN A 266 8.39 -1.64 -14.80
N ASP A 267 8.40 -1.28 -13.51
CA ASP A 267 9.60 -1.30 -12.67
C ASP A 267 10.20 -2.71 -12.58
N VAL A 268 9.35 -3.74 -12.47
CA VAL A 268 9.79 -5.14 -12.46
C VAL A 268 10.37 -5.53 -13.83
N LEU A 269 9.72 -5.15 -14.93
CA LEU A 269 10.22 -5.40 -16.29
C LEU A 269 11.59 -4.77 -16.51
N ASP A 270 11.76 -3.50 -16.13
CA ASP A 270 13.01 -2.77 -16.30
C ASP A 270 14.15 -3.43 -15.50
N ARG A 271 13.85 -3.88 -14.27
CA ARG A 271 14.81 -4.61 -13.44
C ARG A 271 15.14 -6.01 -13.98
N ILE A 272 14.17 -6.71 -14.57
CA ILE A 272 14.42 -7.98 -15.28
C ILE A 272 15.31 -7.73 -16.49
N ALA A 273 15.04 -6.69 -17.27
CA ALA A 273 15.83 -6.32 -18.44
C ALA A 273 17.27 -5.94 -18.06
N GLU A 274 17.45 -5.12 -17.01
CA GLU A 274 18.76 -4.77 -16.45
C GLU A 274 19.54 -6.03 -16.04
N LYS A 275 18.91 -6.93 -15.28
CA LYS A 275 19.54 -8.19 -14.85
C LYS A 275 19.88 -9.10 -16.02
N SER A 276 19.01 -9.16 -17.03
CA SER A 276 19.25 -9.95 -18.25
C SER A 276 20.43 -9.40 -19.05
N ALA A 277 20.51 -8.09 -19.25
CA ALA A 277 21.61 -7.44 -19.95
C ALA A 277 22.94 -7.52 -19.18
N GLY A 278 22.87 -7.63 -17.85
CA GLY A 278 24.02 -7.77 -16.98
C GLY A 278 24.65 -9.17 -16.92
N ILE A 279 24.07 -10.20 -17.56
CA ILE A 279 24.65 -11.56 -17.57
C ILE A 279 25.92 -11.57 -18.43
N PRO A 280 27.12 -11.83 -17.86
CA PRO A 280 28.36 -11.82 -18.63
C PRO A 280 28.49 -13.03 -19.57
N GLU A 281 29.02 -12.82 -20.77
CA GLU A 281 29.28 -13.90 -21.74
C GLU A 281 30.61 -14.64 -21.49
N ASP A 282 31.63 -14.00 -20.91
CA ASP A 282 32.98 -14.57 -20.73
C ASP A 282 32.97 -15.87 -19.90
N LEU A 283 33.50 -16.98 -20.42
CA LEU A 283 33.54 -18.27 -19.73
C LEU A 283 34.82 -18.51 -18.92
N GLY A 284 35.77 -17.58 -18.96
CA GLY A 284 37.07 -17.71 -18.31
C GLY A 284 38.09 -18.47 -19.14
N LYS A 285 39.36 -18.06 -19.00
CA LYS A 285 40.50 -18.56 -19.81
C LYS A 285 41.11 -19.86 -19.28
N ASP A 286 40.82 -20.23 -18.04
CA ASP A 286 41.30 -21.44 -17.39
C ASP A 286 40.29 -21.96 -16.35
N ALA A 287 40.58 -23.13 -15.76
CA ALA A 287 39.70 -23.78 -14.81
C ALA A 287 39.44 -22.95 -13.53
N LYS A 288 40.44 -22.17 -13.07
CA LYS A 288 40.30 -21.34 -11.86
C LYS A 288 39.41 -20.14 -12.14
N ALA A 289 39.61 -19.47 -13.27
CA ALA A 289 38.79 -18.36 -13.74
C ALA A 289 37.33 -18.80 -13.96
N ALA A 290 37.11 -19.92 -14.66
CA ALA A 290 35.77 -20.47 -14.88
C ALA A 290 35.06 -20.84 -13.57
N THR A 291 35.77 -21.47 -12.61
CA THR A 291 35.21 -21.80 -11.28
C THR A 291 34.84 -20.54 -10.49
N SER A 292 35.68 -19.49 -10.57
CA SER A 292 35.39 -18.19 -9.94
C SER A 292 34.13 -17.55 -10.53
N LEU A 293 33.98 -17.59 -11.85
CA LEU A 293 32.78 -17.13 -12.56
C LEU A 293 31.54 -17.96 -12.20
N GLN A 294 31.66 -19.28 -12.06
CA GLN A 294 30.57 -20.15 -11.59
C GLN A 294 30.08 -19.76 -10.19
N ARG A 295 31.00 -19.46 -9.26
CA ARG A 295 30.64 -18.97 -7.92
C ARG A 295 29.93 -17.62 -7.97
N LYS A 296 30.42 -16.68 -8.79
CA LYS A 296 29.78 -15.37 -8.99
C LYS A 296 28.38 -15.52 -9.59
N HIS A 297 28.20 -16.41 -10.56
CA HIS A 297 26.89 -16.72 -11.16
C HIS A 297 25.92 -17.31 -10.13
N THR A 298 26.40 -18.21 -9.28
CA THR A 298 25.59 -18.76 -8.18
C THR A 298 25.12 -17.67 -7.22
N GLN A 299 26.00 -16.72 -6.88
CA GLN A 299 25.62 -15.56 -6.07
C GLN A 299 24.59 -14.68 -6.79
N PHE A 300 24.77 -14.42 -8.08
CA PHE A 300 23.78 -13.70 -8.89
C PHE A 300 22.41 -14.39 -8.87
N GLU A 301 22.34 -15.72 -9.02
CA GLU A 301 21.08 -16.49 -8.92
C GLU A 301 20.42 -16.36 -7.53
N THR A 302 21.21 -16.24 -6.45
CA THR A 302 20.65 -15.97 -5.12
C THR A 302 20.09 -14.55 -4.98
N GLU A 303 20.72 -13.56 -5.60
CA GLU A 303 20.22 -12.18 -5.60
C GLU A 303 18.91 -12.04 -6.40
N LEU A 304 18.71 -12.88 -7.40
CA LEU A 304 17.46 -12.95 -8.16
C LEU A 304 16.24 -13.37 -7.32
N GLN A 305 16.42 -13.97 -6.13
CA GLN A 305 15.30 -14.38 -5.28
C GLN A 305 14.42 -13.20 -4.84
N ARG A 306 15.02 -12.00 -4.64
CA ARG A 306 14.24 -10.80 -4.36
C ARG A 306 13.36 -10.41 -5.54
N LEU A 307 13.88 -10.51 -6.76
CA LEU A 307 13.13 -10.21 -7.98
C LEU A 307 12.04 -11.26 -8.23
N ALA A 308 12.31 -12.54 -7.93
CA ALA A 308 11.31 -13.61 -7.98
C ALA A 308 10.10 -13.32 -7.08
N LYS A 309 10.34 -12.80 -5.86
CA LYS A 309 9.26 -12.39 -4.96
C LYS A 309 8.41 -11.25 -5.54
N GLN A 310 9.04 -10.29 -6.22
CA GLN A 310 8.31 -9.17 -6.83
C GLN A 310 7.46 -9.61 -8.03
N VAL A 311 7.96 -10.56 -8.83
CA VAL A 311 7.17 -11.19 -9.91
C VAL A 311 5.95 -11.93 -9.33
N GLU A 312 6.11 -12.58 -8.18
CA GLU A 312 5.00 -13.23 -7.46
C GLU A 312 3.99 -12.21 -6.90
N GLU A 313 4.47 -11.10 -6.35
CA GLU A 313 3.64 -9.98 -5.87
C GLU A 313 2.78 -9.41 -7.03
N VAL A 314 3.38 -9.18 -8.21
CA VAL A 314 2.64 -8.76 -9.42
C VAL A 314 1.54 -9.76 -9.78
N ARG A 315 1.84 -11.07 -9.77
CA ARG A 315 0.83 -12.11 -10.05
C ARG A 315 -0.31 -12.10 -9.04
N SER A 316 0.03 -11.95 -7.76
CA SER A 316 -0.96 -11.86 -6.68
C SER A 316 -1.83 -10.62 -6.82
N GLU A 317 -1.25 -9.46 -7.10
CA GLU A 317 -2.00 -8.20 -7.27
C GLU A 317 -2.91 -8.25 -8.50
N ALA A 318 -2.42 -8.78 -9.62
CA ALA A 318 -3.24 -9.03 -10.80
C ALA A 318 -4.48 -9.90 -10.47
N SER A 319 -4.30 -10.99 -9.71
CA SER A 319 -5.41 -11.87 -9.31
C SER A 319 -6.47 -11.18 -8.45
N LEU A 320 -6.08 -10.17 -7.68
CA LEU A 320 -7.00 -9.35 -6.87
C LEU A 320 -7.68 -8.24 -7.67
N LEU A 321 -7.02 -7.74 -8.71
CA LEU A 321 -7.55 -6.68 -9.57
C LEU A 321 -8.52 -7.21 -10.62
N LEU A 322 -8.22 -8.35 -11.25
CA LEU A 322 -9.00 -8.90 -12.36
C LEU A 322 -10.51 -8.97 -12.08
N PRO A 323 -11.00 -9.46 -10.93
CA PRO A 323 -12.44 -9.52 -10.66
C PRO A 323 -13.14 -8.16 -10.58
N LYS A 324 -12.39 -7.07 -10.43
CA LYS A 324 -12.92 -5.70 -10.28
C LYS A 324 -13.07 -4.97 -11.62
N TYR A 325 -12.50 -5.50 -12.70
CA TYR A 325 -12.54 -4.89 -14.03
C TYR A 325 -13.12 -5.85 -15.05
N ALA A 326 -13.61 -5.33 -16.16
CA ALA A 326 -14.15 -6.13 -17.25
C ALA A 326 -13.62 -5.62 -18.60
N HIS A 327 -13.67 -6.49 -19.62
CA HIS A 327 -13.39 -6.16 -21.02
C HIS A 327 -11.96 -5.63 -21.21
N ASP A 328 -11.78 -4.44 -21.80
CA ASP A 328 -10.48 -3.89 -22.18
C ASP A 328 -9.49 -3.76 -21.01
N LYS A 329 -9.98 -3.39 -19.82
CA LYS A 329 -9.11 -3.24 -18.64
C LYS A 329 -8.65 -4.59 -18.10
N GLU A 330 -9.52 -5.59 -18.13
CA GLU A 330 -9.20 -6.96 -17.73
C GLU A 330 -8.10 -7.53 -18.65
N HIS A 331 -8.26 -7.40 -19.97
CA HIS A 331 -7.25 -7.84 -20.94
C HIS A 331 -5.91 -7.12 -20.75
N LYS A 332 -5.90 -5.80 -20.54
CA LYS A 332 -4.65 -5.07 -20.30
C LYS A 332 -3.92 -5.51 -19.04
N ILE A 333 -4.65 -5.84 -17.96
CA ILE A 333 -4.05 -6.40 -16.73
C ILE A 333 -3.44 -7.78 -17.03
N GLN A 334 -4.15 -8.64 -17.75
CA GLN A 334 -3.66 -9.96 -18.16
C GLN A 334 -2.40 -9.83 -19.02
N ASP A 335 -2.46 -9.06 -20.10
CA ASP A 335 -1.34 -8.85 -21.03
C ASP A 335 -0.09 -8.34 -20.31
N LYS A 336 -0.25 -7.35 -19.42
CA LYS A 336 0.89 -6.80 -18.66
C LYS A 336 1.46 -7.82 -17.67
N THR A 337 0.60 -8.62 -17.05
CA THR A 337 1.03 -9.72 -16.16
C THR A 337 1.81 -10.77 -16.95
N GLU A 338 1.30 -11.18 -18.11
CA GLU A 338 1.96 -12.15 -18.98
C GLU A 338 3.31 -11.64 -19.49
N GLU A 339 3.42 -10.35 -19.82
CA GLU A 339 4.69 -9.71 -20.21
C GLU A 339 5.76 -9.88 -19.12
N VAL A 340 5.42 -9.59 -17.85
CA VAL A 340 6.32 -9.77 -16.69
C VAL A 340 6.72 -11.24 -16.54
N LEU A 341 5.75 -12.15 -16.61
CA LEU A 341 6.00 -13.59 -16.45
C LEU A 341 6.85 -14.17 -17.59
N ASP A 342 6.65 -13.73 -18.83
CA ASP A 342 7.46 -14.09 -19.99
C ASP A 342 8.89 -13.58 -19.85
N ALA A 343 9.07 -12.31 -19.47
CA ALA A 343 10.37 -11.71 -19.25
C ALA A 343 11.15 -12.45 -18.15
N TRP A 344 10.47 -12.79 -17.04
CA TRP A 344 11.04 -13.59 -15.96
C TRP A 344 11.46 -14.99 -16.42
N ARG A 345 10.60 -15.69 -17.17
CA ARG A 345 10.92 -17.02 -17.74
C ARG A 345 12.13 -16.96 -18.67
N LYS A 346 12.24 -15.93 -19.50
CA LYS A 346 13.40 -15.72 -20.38
C LYS A 346 14.70 -15.51 -19.57
N LEU A 347 14.65 -14.68 -18.53
CA LEU A 347 15.80 -14.48 -17.63
C LEU A 347 16.23 -15.78 -16.94
N GLN A 348 15.29 -16.57 -16.42
CA GLN A 348 15.58 -17.86 -15.80
C GLN A 348 16.24 -18.83 -16.80
N CYS A 349 15.71 -18.90 -18.02
CA CYS A 349 16.31 -19.70 -19.09
C CYS A 349 17.75 -19.26 -19.41
N GLY A 350 17.99 -17.95 -19.53
CA GLY A 350 19.33 -17.40 -19.73
C GLY A 350 20.30 -17.74 -18.58
N CYS A 351 19.84 -17.70 -17.34
CA CYS A 351 20.64 -18.08 -16.17
C CYS A 351 21.04 -19.57 -16.20
N GLU A 352 20.08 -20.46 -16.52
CA GLU A 352 20.36 -21.90 -16.58
C GLU A 352 21.29 -22.23 -17.76
N GLN A 353 21.08 -21.62 -18.94
CA GLN A 353 22.00 -21.77 -20.07
C GLN A 353 23.42 -21.36 -19.69
N ARG A 354 23.56 -20.21 -19.03
CA ARG A 354 24.85 -19.69 -18.58
C ARG A 354 25.52 -20.62 -17.57
N LYS A 355 24.77 -21.17 -16.62
CA LYS A 355 25.25 -22.13 -15.62
C LYS A 355 25.79 -23.41 -16.27
N VAL A 356 25.07 -23.95 -17.26
CA VAL A 356 25.53 -25.10 -18.04
C VAL A 356 26.80 -24.78 -18.81
N GLN A 357 26.89 -23.61 -19.46
CA GLN A 357 28.09 -23.17 -20.17
C GLN A 357 29.30 -23.05 -19.25
N LEU A 358 29.15 -22.42 -18.07
CA LEU A 358 30.22 -22.29 -17.08
C LEU A 358 30.68 -23.64 -16.54
N HIS A 359 29.74 -24.55 -16.27
CA HIS A 359 30.06 -25.91 -15.85
C HIS A 359 30.87 -26.67 -16.92
N ASN A 360 30.43 -26.58 -18.18
CA ASN A 360 31.13 -27.18 -19.31
C ASN A 360 32.53 -26.59 -19.51
N ALA A 361 32.69 -25.27 -19.38
CA ALA A 361 33.98 -24.60 -19.47
C ALA A 361 34.94 -25.06 -18.36
N CYS A 362 34.45 -25.19 -17.11
CA CYS A 362 35.23 -25.72 -16.00
C CYS A 362 35.73 -27.14 -16.27
N ASP A 363 34.82 -28.04 -16.68
CA ASP A 363 35.15 -29.44 -16.97
C ASP A 363 36.13 -29.56 -18.13
N LEU A 364 35.96 -28.78 -19.21
CA LEU A 364 36.87 -28.76 -20.35
C LEU A 364 38.27 -28.30 -19.94
N HIS A 365 38.38 -27.16 -19.25
CA HIS A 365 39.69 -26.65 -18.83
C HIS A 365 40.40 -27.60 -17.88
N ARG A 366 39.66 -28.24 -16.98
CA ARG A 366 40.20 -29.27 -16.07
C ARG A 366 40.68 -30.50 -16.85
N PHE A 367 39.88 -30.98 -17.79
CA PHE A 367 40.24 -32.09 -18.69
C PHE A 367 41.53 -31.78 -19.47
N LEU A 368 41.59 -30.65 -20.17
CA LEU A 368 42.75 -30.26 -20.98
C LEU A 368 44.01 -30.06 -20.12
N SER A 369 43.87 -29.51 -18.92
CA SER A 369 44.98 -29.37 -17.98
C SER A 369 45.50 -30.73 -17.50
N MET A 370 44.62 -31.65 -17.12
CA MET A 370 44.99 -33.00 -16.70
C MET A 370 45.62 -33.80 -17.83
N TYR A 371 45.02 -33.77 -19.03
CA TYR A 371 45.56 -34.41 -20.22
C TYR A 371 46.98 -33.94 -20.53
N ARG A 372 47.23 -32.62 -20.58
CA ARG A 372 48.58 -32.07 -20.84
C ARG A 372 49.59 -32.53 -19.79
N LYS A 373 49.22 -32.49 -18.50
CA LYS A 373 50.09 -32.94 -17.41
C LYS A 373 50.43 -34.43 -17.52
N LEU A 374 49.44 -35.28 -17.76
CA LEU A 374 49.63 -36.72 -17.90
C LEU A 374 50.46 -37.04 -19.15
N ARG A 375 50.21 -36.36 -20.27
CA ARG A 375 50.97 -36.54 -21.49
C ARG A 375 52.44 -36.18 -21.31
N THR A 376 52.75 -35.00 -20.78
CA THR A 376 54.14 -34.58 -20.53
C THR A 376 54.83 -35.50 -19.53
N TRP A 377 54.12 -36.00 -18.51
CA TRP A 377 54.67 -36.99 -17.58
C TRP A 377 54.99 -38.31 -18.29
N MET A 378 54.07 -38.86 -19.10
CA MET A 378 54.32 -40.09 -19.87
C MET A 378 55.50 -39.92 -20.82
N GLU A 379 55.59 -38.79 -21.53
CA GLU A 379 56.73 -38.47 -22.40
C GLU A 379 58.07 -38.47 -21.62
N GLY A 380 58.07 -38.04 -20.35
CA GLY A 380 59.22 -38.13 -19.46
C GLY A 380 59.56 -39.57 -19.03
N MET A 381 58.54 -40.37 -18.70
CA MET A 381 58.72 -41.79 -18.36
C MET A 381 59.23 -42.61 -19.55
N ASP A 382 58.73 -42.35 -20.76
CA ASP A 382 59.22 -42.96 -21.99
C ASP A 382 60.71 -42.66 -22.20
N GLN A 383 61.14 -41.42 -21.95
CA GLN A 383 62.56 -41.03 -22.05
C GLN A 383 63.43 -41.71 -20.99
N GLU A 384 62.96 -41.80 -19.75
CA GLU A 384 63.65 -42.52 -18.68
C GLU A 384 63.77 -44.02 -18.99
N MET A 385 62.69 -44.62 -19.50
CA MET A 385 62.65 -46.02 -19.91
C MET A 385 63.48 -46.31 -21.17
N ALA A 386 63.64 -45.33 -22.06
CA ALA A 386 64.51 -45.45 -23.22
C ALA A 386 66.01 -45.31 -22.90
N ASN A 387 66.37 -44.82 -21.71
CA ASN A 387 67.77 -44.66 -21.31
C ASN A 387 68.47 -46.02 -21.21
N LYS A 388 69.46 -46.25 -22.09
CA LYS A 388 70.21 -47.51 -22.16
C LYS A 388 71.43 -47.47 -21.25
N GLU A 389 71.22 -47.83 -20.00
CA GLU A 389 72.30 -47.96 -19.01
C GLU A 389 73.04 -49.29 -19.20
N ARG A 390 74.38 -49.26 -19.13
CA ARG A 390 75.22 -50.46 -19.24
C ARG A 390 75.79 -50.80 -17.85
N PRO A 391 75.27 -51.84 -17.18
CA PRO A 391 75.80 -52.26 -15.89
C PRO A 391 77.20 -52.87 -16.05
N ARG A 392 77.97 -52.87 -14.96
CA ARG A 392 79.33 -53.44 -14.93
C ARG A 392 79.37 -54.81 -14.26
N ASP A 393 78.40 -55.10 -13.41
CA ASP A 393 78.31 -56.29 -12.59
C ASP A 393 76.85 -56.60 -12.22
N VAL A 394 76.63 -57.72 -11.52
CA VAL A 394 75.32 -58.17 -11.04
C VAL A 394 74.63 -57.10 -10.19
N SER A 395 75.36 -56.47 -9.27
CA SER A 395 74.83 -55.41 -8.39
C SER A 395 74.28 -54.21 -9.19
N GLY A 396 74.97 -53.84 -10.28
CA GLY A 396 74.49 -52.82 -11.21
C GLY A 396 73.17 -53.19 -11.89
N VAL A 397 73.01 -54.44 -12.31
CA VAL A 397 71.74 -54.92 -12.89
C VAL A 397 70.61 -54.91 -11.85
N GLU A 398 70.89 -55.36 -10.62
CA GLU A 398 69.90 -55.37 -9.53
C GLU A 398 69.42 -53.94 -9.17
N LEU A 399 70.33 -52.96 -9.22
CA LEU A 399 69.97 -51.55 -9.05
C LEU A 399 69.04 -51.07 -10.17
N LEU A 400 69.36 -51.39 -11.43
CA LEU A 400 68.49 -51.07 -12.57
C LEU A 400 67.10 -51.70 -12.43
N MET A 401 67.02 -52.94 -11.95
CA MET A 401 65.75 -53.61 -11.68
C MET A 401 64.97 -52.96 -10.54
N ASN A 402 65.65 -52.45 -9.51
CA ASN A 402 65.00 -51.72 -8.43
C ASN A 402 64.45 -50.37 -8.91
N ASN A 403 65.23 -49.63 -9.70
CA ASN A 403 64.77 -48.38 -10.34
C ASN A 403 63.56 -48.66 -11.24
N HIS A 404 63.58 -49.74 -12.03
CA HIS A 404 62.47 -50.14 -12.89
C HIS A 404 61.18 -50.50 -12.12
N ARG A 405 61.32 -51.10 -10.93
CA ARG A 405 60.20 -51.32 -10.01
C ARG A 405 59.62 -50.00 -9.48
N SER A 406 60.47 -49.01 -9.20
CA SER A 406 60.02 -47.66 -8.83
C SER A 406 59.21 -47.00 -9.94
N VAL A 407 59.60 -47.17 -11.21
CA VAL A 407 58.84 -46.65 -12.36
C VAL A 407 57.42 -47.26 -12.40
N MET A 408 57.25 -48.56 -12.13
CA MET A 408 55.91 -49.15 -12.06
C MET A 408 55.08 -48.53 -10.94
N ALA A 409 55.66 -48.38 -9.74
CA ALA A 409 54.97 -47.76 -8.62
C ALA A 409 54.51 -46.32 -8.96
N GLU A 410 55.31 -45.57 -9.72
CA GLU A 410 54.94 -44.24 -10.22
C GLU A 410 53.77 -44.24 -11.22
N ILE A 411 53.70 -45.27 -12.07
CA ILE A 411 52.60 -45.47 -13.02
C ILE A 411 51.31 -45.80 -12.24
N GLU A 412 51.37 -46.73 -11.29
CA GLU A 412 50.23 -47.13 -10.45
C GLU A 412 49.72 -45.96 -9.60
N ALA A 413 50.62 -45.17 -9.02
CA ALA A 413 50.26 -44.00 -8.22
C ALA A 413 49.46 -42.92 -9.00
N ARG A 414 49.48 -42.98 -10.34
CA ARG A 414 48.75 -42.03 -11.20
C ARG A 414 47.48 -42.62 -11.82
N ASP A 415 47.11 -43.87 -11.52
CA ASP A 415 45.93 -44.52 -12.10
C ASP A 415 44.64 -43.73 -11.87
N GLU A 416 44.45 -43.19 -10.67
CA GLU A 416 43.28 -42.37 -10.37
C GLU A 416 43.24 -41.07 -11.19
N ASN A 417 44.39 -40.46 -11.47
CA ASN A 417 44.46 -39.27 -12.33
C ASN A 417 44.03 -39.60 -13.76
N PHE A 418 44.42 -40.75 -14.30
CA PHE A 418 43.94 -41.22 -15.60
C PHE A 418 42.43 -41.44 -15.58
N SER A 419 41.93 -42.12 -14.55
CA SER A 419 40.51 -42.40 -14.38
C SER A 419 39.67 -41.12 -14.32
N VAL A 420 40.09 -40.14 -13.52
CA VAL A 420 39.43 -38.83 -13.40
C VAL A 420 39.50 -38.08 -14.74
N CYS A 421 40.66 -38.05 -15.41
CA CYS A 421 40.81 -37.38 -16.71
C CYS A 421 39.88 -37.98 -17.77
N LEU A 422 39.81 -39.32 -17.86
CA LEU A 422 38.95 -40.01 -18.81
C LEU A 422 37.47 -39.86 -18.46
N SER A 423 37.10 -39.84 -17.17
CA SER A 423 35.72 -39.57 -16.75
C SER A 423 35.27 -38.17 -17.15
N LEU A 424 36.16 -37.18 -17.04
CA LEU A 424 35.91 -35.80 -17.47
C LEU A 424 35.69 -35.73 -18.97
N GLY A 425 36.58 -36.37 -19.75
CA GLY A 425 36.43 -36.47 -21.19
C GLY A 425 35.11 -37.13 -21.58
N ARG A 426 34.77 -38.27 -20.95
CA ARG A 426 33.50 -38.97 -21.18
C ARG A 426 32.28 -38.11 -20.87
N ASN A 427 32.29 -37.36 -19.76
CA ASN A 427 31.20 -36.46 -19.41
C ASN A 427 31.02 -35.35 -20.45
N LEU A 428 32.11 -34.76 -20.95
CA LEU A 428 32.08 -33.77 -22.02
C LEU A 428 31.53 -34.34 -23.34
N LEU A 429 31.88 -35.58 -23.68
CA LEU A 429 31.35 -36.28 -24.86
C LEU A 429 29.85 -36.61 -24.71
N ASN A 430 29.43 -37.09 -23.54
CA ASN A 430 28.02 -37.40 -23.26
C ASN A 430 27.14 -36.14 -23.38
N ARG A 431 27.67 -34.98 -22.98
CA ARG A 431 26.99 -33.68 -23.09
C ARG A 431 27.09 -33.05 -24.49
N ARG A 432 27.73 -33.72 -25.46
CA ARG A 432 27.96 -33.22 -26.82
C ARG A 432 28.62 -31.83 -26.83
N HIS A 433 29.69 -31.68 -26.04
CA HIS A 433 30.43 -30.42 -25.97
C HIS A 433 30.89 -29.96 -27.37
N PRO A 434 30.88 -28.65 -27.69
CA PRO A 434 31.29 -28.15 -29.02
C PRO A 434 32.67 -28.65 -29.50
N LEU A 435 33.60 -28.84 -28.56
CA LEU A 435 34.94 -29.38 -28.81
C LEU A 435 35.06 -30.90 -28.62
N GLN A 436 33.97 -31.65 -28.80
CA GLN A 436 33.94 -33.11 -28.59
C GLN A 436 34.95 -33.89 -29.44
N GLU A 437 35.28 -33.43 -30.65
CA GLU A 437 36.28 -34.08 -31.51
C GLU A 437 37.68 -34.02 -30.90
N GLU A 438 38.08 -32.84 -30.40
CA GLU A 438 39.35 -32.66 -29.70
C GLU A 438 39.40 -33.46 -28.40
N VAL A 439 38.30 -33.43 -27.62
CA VAL A 439 38.20 -34.22 -26.38
C VAL A 439 38.34 -35.71 -26.67
N ARG A 440 37.68 -36.22 -27.73
CA ARG A 440 37.77 -37.62 -28.14
C ARG A 440 39.19 -37.98 -28.56
N ALA A 441 39.83 -37.17 -29.40
CA ALA A 441 41.20 -37.39 -29.84
C ALA A 441 42.18 -37.45 -28.65
N ASN A 442 42.07 -36.51 -27.70
CA ASN A 442 42.91 -36.49 -26.50
C ASN A 442 42.66 -37.71 -25.59
N CYS A 443 41.41 -38.20 -25.49
CA CYS A 443 41.14 -39.44 -24.74
C CYS A 443 41.78 -40.66 -25.40
N ILE A 444 41.69 -40.77 -26.73
CA ILE A 444 42.30 -41.88 -27.49
C ILE A 444 43.82 -41.82 -27.36
N ASP A 445 44.44 -40.65 -27.53
CA ASP A 445 45.89 -40.45 -27.35
C ASP A 445 46.32 -40.86 -25.94
N LEU A 446 45.61 -40.41 -24.91
CA LEU A 446 45.92 -40.73 -23.51
C LEU A 446 45.87 -42.24 -23.22
N VAL A 447 44.83 -42.93 -23.70
CA VAL A 447 44.67 -44.38 -23.52
C VAL A 447 45.75 -45.13 -24.30
N THR A 448 46.02 -44.74 -25.54
CA THR A 448 47.02 -45.38 -26.40
C THR A 448 48.42 -45.26 -25.80
N ARG A 449 48.81 -44.06 -25.37
CA ARG A 449 50.10 -43.82 -24.71
C ARG A 449 50.24 -44.62 -23.43
N ARG A 450 49.18 -44.72 -22.63
CA ARG A 450 49.19 -45.51 -21.40
C ARG A 450 49.43 -47.00 -21.67
N ILE A 451 48.82 -47.55 -22.72
CA ILE A 451 49.05 -48.94 -23.13
C ILE A 451 50.51 -49.12 -23.56
N ASN A 452 51.01 -48.25 -24.43
CA ASN A 452 52.39 -48.32 -24.91
C ASN A 452 53.41 -48.21 -23.75
N LEU A 453 53.20 -47.29 -22.80
CA LEU A 453 54.05 -47.14 -21.61
C LEU A 453 54.15 -48.43 -20.81
N LEU A 454 53.04 -49.13 -20.62
CA LEU A 454 53.00 -50.40 -19.90
C LEU A 454 53.69 -51.54 -20.67
N ASP A 455 53.54 -51.56 -22.00
CA ASP A 455 54.20 -52.55 -22.85
C ASP A 455 55.72 -52.32 -22.95
N ASP A 456 56.15 -51.05 -23.05
CA ASP A 456 57.57 -50.67 -22.99
C ASP A 456 58.17 -51.03 -21.63
N TRP A 457 57.44 -50.81 -20.54
CA TRP A 457 57.86 -51.23 -19.22
C TRP A 457 58.03 -52.75 -19.12
N ARG A 458 57.10 -53.54 -19.67
CA ARG A 458 57.19 -55.01 -19.69
C ARG A 458 58.40 -55.48 -20.49
N THR A 459 58.59 -54.92 -21.68
CA THR A 459 59.72 -55.24 -22.56
C THR A 459 61.05 -54.93 -21.89
N ARG A 460 61.18 -53.76 -21.23
CA ARG A 460 62.39 -53.41 -20.48
C ARG A 460 62.61 -54.33 -19.28
N LYS A 461 61.53 -54.76 -18.59
CA LYS A 461 61.63 -55.70 -17.47
C LYS A 461 62.22 -57.03 -17.94
N GLU A 462 61.68 -57.62 -19.00
CA GLU A 462 62.17 -58.88 -19.57
C GLU A 462 63.65 -58.76 -19.98
N HIS A 463 64.03 -57.63 -20.57
CA HIS A 463 65.43 -57.36 -20.93
C HIS A 463 66.35 -57.29 -19.70
N LEU A 464 65.93 -56.63 -18.62
CA LEU A 464 66.70 -56.55 -17.38
C LEU A 464 66.81 -57.90 -16.66
N GLU A 465 65.76 -58.71 -16.69
CA GLU A 465 65.76 -60.08 -16.15
C GLU A 465 66.74 -60.96 -16.91
N LEU A 466 66.69 -60.95 -18.25
CA LEU A 466 67.67 -61.65 -19.09
C LEU A 466 69.10 -61.14 -18.84
N MET A 467 69.28 -59.83 -18.70
CA MET A 467 70.57 -59.25 -18.38
C MET A 467 71.07 -59.74 -17.02
N LEU A 468 70.20 -59.83 -16.01
CA LEU A 468 70.57 -60.32 -14.69
C LEU A 468 71.05 -61.76 -14.76
N GLU A 469 70.31 -62.63 -15.47
CA GLU A 469 70.68 -64.03 -15.70
C GLU A 469 72.05 -64.15 -16.36
N VAL A 470 72.31 -63.38 -17.42
CA VAL A 470 73.61 -63.39 -18.13
C VAL A 470 74.76 -62.94 -17.23
N TYR A 471 74.59 -61.88 -16.44
CA TYR A 471 75.64 -61.40 -15.53
C TYR A 471 75.86 -62.35 -14.34
N GLN A 472 74.80 -62.98 -13.82
CA GLN A 472 74.92 -64.00 -12.78
C GLN A 472 75.65 -65.22 -13.30
N TYR A 473 75.31 -65.70 -14.50
CA TYR A 473 76.03 -66.78 -15.17
C TYR A 473 77.50 -66.42 -15.38
N ALA A 474 77.80 -65.24 -15.93
CA ALA A 474 79.18 -64.80 -16.16
C ALA A 474 79.99 -64.73 -14.85
N ARG A 475 79.38 -64.25 -13.75
CA ARG A 475 80.00 -64.23 -12.43
C ARG A 475 80.27 -65.65 -11.93
N GLU A 476 79.29 -66.55 -12.01
CA GLU A 476 79.44 -67.94 -11.55
C GLU A 476 80.47 -68.72 -12.38
N ALA A 477 80.48 -68.52 -13.70
CA ALA A 477 81.42 -69.09 -14.63
C ALA A 477 82.84 -68.58 -14.37
N ALA A 478 83.03 -67.27 -14.18
CA ALA A 478 84.34 -66.69 -13.86
C ALA A 478 84.89 -67.24 -12.54
N VAL A 479 84.05 -67.40 -11.51
CA VAL A 479 84.49 -67.99 -10.24
C VAL A 479 84.78 -69.50 -10.39
N ALA A 480 84.02 -70.22 -11.21
CA ALA A 480 84.30 -71.64 -11.51
C ALA A 480 85.61 -71.82 -12.32
N GLU A 481 85.85 -70.96 -13.31
CA GLU A 481 87.07 -70.89 -14.09
C GLU A 481 88.27 -70.55 -13.22
N ALA A 482 88.16 -69.53 -12.35
CA ALA A 482 89.20 -69.18 -11.39
C ALA A 482 89.52 -70.35 -10.44
N TRP A 483 88.50 -71.12 -10.00
CA TRP A 483 88.72 -72.32 -9.22
C TRP A 483 89.50 -73.38 -10.01
N LEU A 484 89.14 -73.66 -11.27
CA LEU A 484 89.85 -74.60 -12.14
C LEU A 484 91.32 -74.19 -12.32
N PHE A 485 91.57 -72.92 -12.66
CA PHE A 485 92.92 -72.39 -12.79
C PHE A 485 93.74 -72.52 -11.51
N ALA A 486 93.12 -72.32 -10.34
CA ALA A 486 93.81 -72.51 -9.06
C ALA A 486 94.22 -73.97 -8.80
N GLN A 487 93.49 -74.95 -9.37
CA GLN A 487 93.83 -76.38 -9.23
C GLN A 487 94.87 -76.86 -10.25
N GLU A 488 95.01 -76.16 -11.38
CA GLU A 488 95.87 -76.58 -12.49
C GLU A 488 97.36 -76.79 -12.10
N PRO A 489 98.01 -75.93 -11.28
CA PRO A 489 99.39 -76.17 -10.84
C PRO A 489 99.54 -77.43 -9.99
N TYR A 490 98.56 -77.73 -9.14
CA TYR A 490 98.58 -78.93 -8.29
C TYR A 490 98.50 -80.20 -9.14
N LEU A 491 97.62 -80.23 -10.14
CA LEU A 491 97.45 -81.38 -11.04
C LEU A 491 98.59 -81.57 -12.04
N LYS A 492 99.29 -80.49 -12.42
CA LYS A 492 100.48 -80.54 -13.30
C LYS A 492 101.77 -80.87 -12.57
N SER A 493 101.76 -80.94 -11.25
CA SER A 493 102.93 -81.32 -10.46
C SER A 493 103.40 -82.73 -10.85
N GLN A 494 104.69 -82.87 -11.17
CA GLN A 494 105.32 -84.18 -11.45
C GLN A 494 105.91 -84.82 -10.18
N ASP A 495 105.71 -84.21 -9.02
CA ASP A 495 106.18 -84.69 -7.73
C ASP A 495 105.39 -85.93 -7.27
N LEU A 496 106.10 -87.05 -7.12
CA LEU A 496 105.57 -88.34 -6.68
C LEU A 496 106.02 -88.71 -5.26
N GLY A 497 106.80 -87.83 -4.60
CA GLY A 497 107.48 -88.10 -3.33
C GLY A 497 108.75 -88.94 -3.51
N GLU A 498 109.70 -88.80 -2.58
CA GLU A 498 110.98 -89.53 -2.58
C GLU A 498 110.97 -90.75 -1.63
N SER A 499 109.88 -90.95 -0.90
CA SER A 499 109.69 -92.06 0.06
C SER A 499 108.26 -92.61 0.08
N LEU A 500 108.08 -93.84 0.58
CA LEU A 500 106.76 -94.48 0.71
C LEU A 500 105.79 -93.63 1.56
N ASP A 501 106.28 -93.03 2.64
CA ASP A 501 105.47 -92.19 3.54
C ASP A 501 105.05 -90.88 2.84
N GLU A 502 105.93 -90.26 2.04
CA GLU A 502 105.60 -89.08 1.24
C GLU A 502 104.62 -89.39 0.12
N THR A 503 104.80 -90.50 -0.60
CA THR A 503 103.85 -90.93 -1.64
C THR A 503 102.49 -91.28 -1.04
N LEU A 504 102.42 -91.94 0.13
CA LEU A 504 101.16 -92.20 0.84
C LEU A 504 100.49 -90.90 1.32
N ALA A 505 101.27 -89.91 1.76
CA ALA A 505 100.76 -88.59 2.11
C ALA A 505 100.22 -87.83 0.88
N LEU A 506 100.91 -87.91 -0.27
CA LEU A 506 100.46 -87.36 -1.54
C LEU A 506 99.18 -88.04 -2.04
N LEU A 507 99.07 -89.37 -1.93
CA LEU A 507 97.85 -90.13 -2.22
C LEU A 507 96.68 -89.69 -1.33
N LYS A 508 96.92 -89.52 -0.03
CA LYS A 508 95.90 -89.02 0.89
C LYS A 508 95.46 -87.58 0.54
N LYS A 509 96.41 -86.73 0.16
CA LYS A 509 96.15 -85.36 -0.31
C LYS A 509 95.36 -85.36 -1.62
N HIS A 510 95.67 -86.27 -2.54
CA HIS A 510 94.94 -86.45 -3.79
C HIS A 510 93.52 -86.95 -3.57
N ALA A 511 93.31 -87.95 -2.71
CA ALA A 511 91.97 -88.40 -2.33
C ALA A 511 91.14 -87.29 -1.64
N ALA A 512 91.79 -86.37 -0.92
CA ALA A 512 91.12 -85.18 -0.38
C ALA A 512 90.75 -84.17 -1.48
N PHE A 513 91.61 -83.98 -2.48
CA PHE A 513 91.31 -83.19 -3.67
C PHE A 513 90.14 -83.79 -4.47
N GLU A 514 90.12 -85.09 -4.75
CA GLU A 514 89.03 -85.77 -5.47
C GLU A 514 87.69 -85.55 -4.77
N ARG A 515 87.63 -85.72 -3.45
CA ARG A 515 86.43 -85.41 -2.66
C ARG A 515 86.02 -83.94 -2.78
N HIS A 516 86.98 -83.00 -2.79
CA HIS A 516 86.67 -81.59 -2.94
C HIS A 516 86.19 -81.25 -4.36
N ALA A 517 86.80 -81.84 -5.39
CA ALA A 517 86.36 -81.70 -6.77
C ALA A 517 84.94 -82.26 -6.98
N ASP A 518 84.62 -83.40 -6.36
CA ASP A 518 83.27 -83.97 -6.37
C ASP A 518 82.25 -83.02 -5.73
N THR A 519 82.60 -82.31 -4.65
CA THR A 519 81.69 -81.29 -4.07
C THR A 519 81.48 -80.08 -4.98
N GLN A 520 82.41 -79.78 -5.90
CA GLN A 520 82.23 -78.72 -6.89
C GLN A 520 81.44 -79.17 -8.12
N LYS A 521 81.19 -80.48 -8.29
CA LYS A 521 80.45 -81.02 -9.44
C LYS A 521 79.06 -80.40 -9.57
N GLU A 522 78.36 -80.22 -8.45
CA GLU A 522 77.04 -79.58 -8.40
C GLU A 522 77.07 -78.15 -8.96
N ARG A 523 78.15 -77.40 -8.69
CA ARG A 523 78.34 -76.04 -9.22
C ARG A 523 78.44 -76.01 -10.74
N PHE A 524 79.20 -76.94 -11.34
CA PHE A 524 79.32 -77.05 -12.79
C PHE A 524 78.03 -77.59 -13.43
N GLU A 525 77.29 -78.47 -12.74
CA GLU A 525 75.97 -78.91 -13.18
C GLU A 525 74.95 -77.76 -13.18
N ASN A 526 74.99 -76.88 -12.17
CA ASN A 526 74.15 -75.68 -12.12
C ASN A 526 74.48 -74.69 -13.24
N LEU A 527 75.76 -74.46 -13.54
CA LEU A 527 76.17 -73.67 -14.71
C LEU A 527 75.64 -74.25 -16.03
N LYS A 528 75.63 -75.57 -16.20
CA LYS A 528 75.04 -76.23 -17.39
C LYS A 528 73.52 -76.07 -17.47
N ARG A 529 72.83 -75.95 -16.33
CA ARG A 529 71.39 -75.72 -16.28
C ARG A 529 71.02 -74.29 -16.64
N LEU A 530 71.88 -73.32 -16.33
CA LEU A 530 71.70 -71.90 -16.66
C LEU A 530 71.89 -71.59 -18.17
N THR A 531 72.33 -72.57 -18.97
CA THR A 531 72.63 -72.40 -20.41
C THR A 531 71.64 -73.09 -21.38
N ASN A 532 70.63 -73.80 -20.86
CA ASN A 532 69.53 -74.40 -21.64
C ASN A 532 68.25 -73.64 -21.35
#